data_AF-A0A5S5CX11-F1
#
_entry.id   AF-A0A5S5CX11-F1
#
_cell.length_a   1.000
_cell.length_b   1.000
_cell.length_c   1.000
_cell.angle_alpha   90.00
_cell.angle_beta   90.00
_cell.angle_gamma   90.00
#
_symmetry.space_group_name_H-M   'P 1'
#
loop_
_entity.id
_entity.type
_entity.pdbx_description
1 polymer ?
#
loop_
_entity_poly.entity_id
_entity_poly.type
_entity_poly.pdbx_seq_one_letter_code
_entity_poly.pdbx_strand_id
1 'polypeptide(L)'
;MSRVLGEVVGRAGEEVQVERGPLGPVQFWRGQSRYVVGELLDSWIETTPWWLRDADGGGASADLVAPREVWRVEAVRAGRSRMSFAGVYDLSWDASGNHWWLVRVHD
;
A
#
# COMPACT_ATOMS: atom_id res chain seq x y z
N MET A 1 -3.07 -14.67 -34.67
CA MET A 1 -2.94 -13.26 -34.29
C MET A 1 -2.97 -13.20 -32.77
N SER A 2 -1.78 -13.25 -32.16
CA SER A 2 -1.63 -13.33 -30.71
C SER A 2 -1.76 -11.93 -30.12
N ARG A 3 -2.83 -11.70 -29.35
CA ARG A 3 -2.98 -10.49 -28.54
C ARG A 3 -2.06 -10.67 -27.34
N VAL A 4 -0.89 -10.05 -27.38
CA VAL A 4 -0.07 -9.85 -26.18
C VAL A 4 -0.87 -8.89 -25.30
N LEU A 5 -1.50 -9.41 -24.24
CA LEU A 5 -1.85 -8.56 -23.10
C LEU A 5 -0.51 -8.13 -22.54
N GLY A 6 -0.10 -6.90 -22.84
CA GLY A 6 0.90 -6.21 -22.03
C GLY A 6 0.32 -6.18 -20.62
N GLU A 7 0.84 -7.05 -19.77
CA GLU A 7 0.60 -7.05 -18.35
C GLU A 7 1.14 -5.71 -17.86
N VAL A 8 0.27 -4.71 -17.80
CA VAL A 8 0.48 -3.57 -16.93
C VAL A 8 0.73 -4.23 -15.58
N VAL A 9 1.96 -4.18 -15.07
CA VAL A 9 2.30 -4.53 -13.69
C VAL A 9 1.62 -3.47 -12.81
N GLY A 10 0.30 -3.56 -12.81
CA GLY A 10 -0.63 -2.56 -12.32
C GLY A 10 -0.66 -2.73 -10.84
N ARG A 11 0.06 -1.85 -10.14
CA ARG A 11 -0.30 -1.28 -8.84
C ARG A 11 -1.39 -2.09 -8.12
N ALA A 12 -1.02 -3.27 -7.63
CA ALA A 12 -1.97 -4.22 -7.07
C ALA A 12 -2.35 -3.76 -5.65
N GLY A 13 -3.26 -2.79 -5.56
CA GLY A 13 -3.75 -2.25 -4.30
C GLY A 13 -5.01 -1.41 -4.49
N GLU A 14 -5.80 -1.30 -3.44
CA GLU A 14 -6.97 -0.41 -3.38
C GLU A 14 -6.51 0.98 -2.93
N GLU A 15 -6.85 2.06 -3.66
CA GLU A 15 -6.57 3.41 -3.18
C GLU A 15 -7.38 3.70 -1.92
N VAL A 16 -6.72 4.18 -0.87
CA VAL A 16 -7.36 4.47 0.42
C VAL A 16 -6.97 5.86 0.89
N GLN A 17 -7.84 6.48 1.68
CA GLN A 17 -7.47 7.69 2.41
C GLN A 17 -6.82 7.28 3.73
N VAL A 18 -5.72 7.92 4.09
CA VAL A 18 -5.00 7.65 5.34
C VAL A 18 -4.73 8.96 6.05
N GLU A 19 -5.07 9.01 7.32
CA GLU A 19 -4.60 10.03 8.24
C GLU A 19 -3.31 9.55 8.89
N ARG A 20 -2.28 10.42 8.88
CA ARG A 20 -0.98 10.13 9.49
C ARG A 20 -0.82 10.91 10.79
N GLY A 21 -0.29 10.23 11.80
CA GLY A 21 0.32 10.85 12.97
C GLY A 21 1.85 10.90 12.86
N PRO A 22 2.54 11.34 13.93
CA PRO A 22 4.00 11.47 13.94
C PRO A 22 4.76 10.16 13.71
N LEU A 23 4.14 9.02 14.03
CA LEU A 23 4.76 7.69 13.98
C LEU A 23 4.24 6.82 12.83
N GLY A 24 3.36 7.34 11.97
CA GLY A 24 2.76 6.57 10.88
C GLY A 24 1.23 6.70 10.79
N PRO A 25 0.56 5.78 10.08
CA PRO A 25 -0.89 5.77 9.93
C PRO A 25 -1.62 5.68 11.27
N VAL A 26 -2.64 6.52 11.49
CA VAL A 26 -3.50 6.50 12.70
C VAL A 26 -4.93 6.05 12.39
N GLN A 27 -5.41 6.31 11.19
CA GLN A 27 -6.68 5.77 10.69
C GLN A 27 -6.72 5.81 9.16
N PHE A 28 -7.55 4.97 8.57
CA PHE A 28 -7.75 4.94 7.13
C PHE A 28 -9.19 4.62 6.75
N TRP A 29 -9.56 4.95 5.51
CA TRP A 29 -10.88 4.70 4.94
C TRP A 29 -10.79 3.77 3.75
N ARG A 30 -11.59 2.70 3.83
CA ARG A 30 -11.77 1.71 2.77
C ARG A 30 -13.24 1.75 2.33
N GLY A 31 -13.48 2.32 1.15
CA GLY A 31 -14.84 2.75 0.76
C GLY A 31 -15.46 3.68 1.81
N GLN A 32 -16.66 3.35 2.30
CA GLN A 32 -17.36 4.13 3.34
C GLN A 32 -16.96 3.75 4.78
N SER A 33 -16.05 2.79 4.94
CA SER A 33 -15.71 2.22 6.24
C SER A 33 -14.45 2.87 6.80
N ARG A 34 -14.50 3.38 8.03
CA ARG A 34 -13.32 3.88 8.75
C ARG A 34 -12.69 2.78 9.59
N TYR A 35 -11.37 2.69 9.55
CA TYR A 35 -10.54 1.79 10.34
C TYR A 35 -9.58 2.61 11.19
N VAL A 36 -9.55 2.35 12.49
CA VAL A 36 -8.64 3.01 13.44
C VAL A 36 -7.47 2.08 13.68
N VAL A 37 -6.25 2.59 13.50
CA VAL A 37 -5.02 1.84 13.75
C VAL A 37 -4.87 1.68 15.27
N GLY A 38 -4.85 0.42 15.71
CA GLY A 38 -4.64 0.06 17.09
C GLY A 38 -3.15 -0.04 17.42
N GLU A 39 -2.38 -0.59 16.49
CA GLU A 39 -0.95 -0.86 16.62
C GLU A 39 -0.26 -0.81 15.25
N LEU A 40 0.94 -0.23 15.21
CA LEU A 40 1.86 -0.34 14.07
C LEU A 40 2.78 -1.53 14.34
N LEU A 41 2.66 -2.59 13.54
CA LEU A 41 3.40 -3.82 13.73
C LEU A 41 4.79 -3.77 13.08
N ASP A 42 4.87 -3.17 11.89
CA ASP A 42 6.14 -3.05 11.15
C ASP A 42 6.08 -1.91 10.11
N SER A 43 7.25 -1.43 9.69
CA SER A 43 7.40 -0.52 8.56
C SER A 43 8.69 -0.80 7.81
N TRP A 44 8.62 -0.94 6.49
CA TRP A 44 9.77 -1.21 5.64
C TRP A 44 9.70 -0.46 4.32
N ILE A 45 10.86 -0.33 3.67
CA ILE A 45 10.96 0.16 2.30
C ILE A 45 10.99 -1.05 1.38
N GLU A 46 9.99 -1.16 0.51
CA GLU A 46 9.97 -2.14 -0.56
C GLU A 46 10.61 -1.53 -1.81
N THR A 47 11.67 -2.18 -2.29
CA THR A 47 12.41 -1.77 -3.49
C THR A 47 12.05 -2.69 -4.64
N THR A 48 12.02 -2.15 -5.86
CA THR A 48 11.75 -2.96 -7.05
C THR A 48 12.79 -4.07 -7.20
N PRO A 49 12.36 -5.31 -7.50
CA PRO A 49 13.29 -6.42 -7.69
C PRO A 49 14.33 -6.11 -8.76
N TRP A 50 15.57 -6.53 -8.52
CA TRP A 50 16.71 -6.22 -9.38
C TRP A 50 16.55 -6.76 -10.81
N TRP A 51 15.87 -7.89 -11.02
CA TRP A 51 15.64 -8.46 -12.36
C TRP A 51 14.65 -7.67 -13.22
N LEU A 52 13.87 -6.76 -12.62
CA LEU A 52 13.01 -5.81 -13.34
C LEU A 52 13.75 -4.53 -13.73
N ARG A 53 14.97 -4.31 -13.21
CA ARG A 53 15.76 -3.11 -13.48
C ARG A 53 16.38 -3.10 -14.89
N ASP A 54 16.63 -4.28 -15.45
CA ASP A 54 17.45 -4.44 -16.67
C ASP A 54 16.66 -4.80 -17.93
N ALA A 55 15.34 -4.97 -17.84
CA ALA A 55 14.52 -5.49 -18.95
C ALA A 55 14.30 -4.48 -20.09
N ASP A 56 14.45 -3.18 -19.85
CA ASP A 56 14.30 -2.14 -20.87
C ASP A 56 15.63 -1.40 -21.07
N GLY A 57 16.48 -1.96 -21.95
CA GLY A 57 17.73 -1.35 -22.44
C GLY A 57 17.54 -0.07 -23.27
N GLY A 58 16.63 0.81 -22.87
CA GLY A 58 16.30 2.04 -23.55
C GLY A 58 15.26 2.86 -22.78
N GLY A 59 15.71 3.61 -21.78
CA GLY A 59 14.96 4.75 -21.23
C GLY A 59 13.63 4.41 -20.56
N ALA A 60 13.58 3.42 -19.67
CA ALA A 60 12.45 3.28 -18.75
C ALA A 60 12.56 4.34 -17.65
N SER A 61 11.55 5.21 -17.56
CA SER A 61 11.46 6.34 -16.64
C SER A 61 11.76 5.92 -15.20
N ALA A 62 12.78 6.49 -14.59
CA ALA A 62 13.18 6.26 -13.20
C ALA A 62 12.03 6.49 -12.19
N ASP A 63 10.97 7.21 -12.60
CA ASP A 63 9.74 7.43 -11.84
C ASP A 63 8.89 6.16 -11.60
N LEU A 64 8.97 5.15 -12.46
CA LEU A 64 8.15 3.92 -12.33
C LEU A 64 8.71 2.93 -11.29
N VAL A 65 9.88 3.23 -10.71
CA VAL A 65 10.69 2.32 -9.87
C VAL A 65 11.06 3.00 -8.55
N ALA A 66 10.26 3.94 -8.08
CA ALA A 66 10.51 4.59 -6.80
C ALA A 66 10.36 3.57 -5.64
N PRO A 67 11.28 3.57 -4.67
CA PRO A 67 11.10 2.79 -3.44
C PRO A 67 9.79 3.21 -2.77
N ARG A 68 8.98 2.23 -2.37
CA ARG A 68 7.71 2.48 -1.68
C ARG A 68 7.86 2.16 -0.21
N GLU A 69 7.39 3.07 0.64
CA GLU A 69 7.29 2.79 2.06
C GLU A 69 6.00 2.02 2.32
N VAL A 70 6.09 0.99 3.16
CA VAL A 70 4.98 0.11 3.53
C VAL A 70 4.89 0.05 5.05
N TRP A 71 3.68 0.15 5.57
CA TRP A 71 3.35 0.08 6.99
C TRP A 71 2.36 -1.04 7.22
N ARG A 72 2.73 -1.99 8.07
CA ARG A 72 1.84 -3.04 8.53
C ARG A 72 1.18 -2.61 9.83
N VAL A 73 -0.14 -2.50 9.80
CA VAL A 73 -0.94 -2.00 10.92
C VAL A 73 -2.01 -3.00 11.32
N GLU A 74 -2.21 -3.18 12.61
CA GLU A 74 -3.42 -3.78 13.14
C GLU A 74 -4.49 -2.68 13.28
N ALA A 75 -5.70 -2.95 12.77
CA ALA A 75 -6.78 -1.97 12.81
C ALA A 75 -8.12 -2.57 13.24
N VAL A 76 -8.94 -1.71 13.84
CA VAL A 76 -10.32 -2.00 14.24
C VAL A 76 -11.29 -1.17 13.42
N ARG A 77 -12.44 -1.74 13.06
CA ARG A 77 -13.48 -0.99 12.35
C ARG A 77 -14.12 0.01 13.31
N ALA A 78 -14.15 1.29 12.92
CA ALA A 78 -14.73 2.34 13.75
C ALA A 78 -16.21 2.04 14.08
N GLY A 79 -16.62 2.38 15.30
CA GLY A 79 -17.97 2.07 15.80
C GLY A 79 -18.16 0.62 16.27
N ARG A 80 -17.09 -0.18 16.29
CA ARG A 80 -17.05 -1.49 16.96
C ARG A 80 -16.19 -1.42 18.21
N SER A 81 -16.34 -2.40 19.10
CA SER A 81 -15.47 -2.53 20.28
C SER A 81 -14.01 -2.64 19.84
N ARG A 82 -13.07 -2.13 20.65
CA ARG A 82 -11.63 -2.32 20.42
C ARG A 82 -11.23 -3.81 20.46
N MET A 83 -12.03 -4.65 21.12
CA MET A 83 -11.88 -6.11 21.07
C MET A 83 -12.37 -6.73 19.74
N SER A 84 -13.07 -5.98 18.90
CA SER A 84 -13.49 -6.39 17.55
C SER A 84 -12.39 -6.03 16.55
N PHE A 85 -11.27 -6.75 16.65
CA PHE A 85 -10.20 -6.73 15.67
C PHE A 85 -10.75 -6.94 14.26
N ALA A 86 -10.33 -6.08 13.33
CA ALA A 86 -10.81 -6.14 11.94
C ALA A 86 -9.77 -6.73 10.98
N GLY A 87 -8.51 -6.90 11.38
CA GLY A 87 -7.45 -7.45 10.55
C GLY A 87 -6.12 -6.70 10.66
N VAL A 88 -5.10 -7.28 10.03
CA VAL A 88 -3.83 -6.60 9.75
C VAL A 88 -3.83 -6.12 8.31
N TYR A 89 -3.32 -4.93 8.07
CA TYR A 89 -3.35 -4.25 6.79
C TYR A 89 -1.94 -3.74 6.44
N ASP A 90 -1.49 -3.98 5.21
CA ASP A 90 -0.29 -3.35 4.67
C ASP A 90 -0.73 -2.12 3.86
N LEU A 91 -0.37 -0.93 4.34
CA LEU A 91 -0.61 0.35 3.68
C LEU A 91 0.70 0.81 3.02
N SER A 92 0.62 1.38 1.82
CA SER A 92 1.78 1.93 1.13
C SER A 92 1.53 3.36 0.69
N TRP A 93 2.56 4.19 0.80
CA TRP A 93 2.54 5.58 0.37
C TRP A 93 3.31 5.67 -0.94
N ASP A 94 2.64 6.15 -1.98
CA ASP A 94 3.30 6.56 -3.19
C ASP A 94 3.55 8.07 -3.15
N ALA A 95 4.82 8.44 -3.05
CA ALA A 95 5.25 9.82 -3.07
C ALA A 95 5.05 10.50 -4.43
N SER A 96 5.08 9.76 -5.54
CA SER A 96 4.96 10.33 -6.89
C SER A 96 3.53 10.80 -7.17
N GLY A 97 2.54 9.99 -6.78
CA GLY A 97 1.13 10.33 -6.86
C GLY A 97 0.60 11.11 -5.66
N ASN A 98 1.31 11.13 -4.52
CA ASN A 98 0.77 11.64 -3.24
C ASN A 98 -0.52 10.89 -2.83
N HIS A 99 -0.54 9.57 -3.03
CA HIS A 99 -1.68 8.69 -2.76
C HIS A 99 -1.29 7.52 -1.86
N TRP A 100 -2.24 7.09 -1.04
CA TRP A 100 -2.13 5.89 -0.21
C TRP A 100 -2.82 4.69 -0.85
N TRP A 101 -2.23 3.52 -0.64
CA TRP A 101 -2.70 2.26 -1.21
C TRP A 101 -2.77 1.20 -0.13
N LEU A 102 -3.87 0.48 -0.06
CA LEU A 102 -3.99 -0.78 0.66
C LEU A 102 -3.46 -1.88 -0.24
N VAL A 103 -2.26 -2.39 0.07
CA VAL A 103 -1.56 -3.37 -0.77
C VAL A 103 -1.76 -4.81 -0.30
N ARG A 104 -2.11 -5.02 0.97
CA ARG A 104 -2.44 -6.35 1.50
C ARG A 104 -3.41 -6.27 2.68
N VAL A 105 -4.30 -7.25 2.76
CA VAL A 105 -5.08 -7.58 3.95
C VAL A 105 -4.65 -8.96 4.41
N HIS A 106 -4.39 -9.14 5.70
CA HIS A 106 -4.08 -10.44 6.30
C HIS A 106 -5.29 -10.89 7.14
N ASP A 107 -5.60 -12.19 7.08
CA ASP A 107 -6.73 -12.84 7.75
C ASP A 107 -6.40 -13.33 9.18
#